data_AF-A0A817PZT3-F1
#
_entry.id   AF-A0A817PZT3-F1
#
_cell.length_a   1.000
_cell.length_b   1.000
_cell.length_c   1.000
_cell.angle_alpha   90.00
_cell.angle_beta   90.00
_cell.angle_gamma   90.00
#
_symmetry.space_group_name_H-M   'P 1'
#
loop_
_entity.id
_entity.type
_entity.pdbx_description
1 polymer ?
#
loop_
_entity_poly.entity_id
_entity_poly.type
_entity_poly.pdbx_seq_one_letter_code
_entity_poly.pdbx_strand_id
1 'polypeptide(L)'
;MVSDFLVQHPSGPFFQLDEQEWMKAIRKYPELLIDDGIRYVKYSATVFAHLGVDSYFDNSVILLQFERLFKLIEFKQEYQTQSIEKLVDNATTHTAKSYSISDFGKNIGTNCPVSSIEYLNDNNEIETLDCYFQSAPHIGQSKGLLVIARELGIQAPSGIKLSELKAILSNHKAFQNVSKNIVYSLICFYNP
;
A
#
# COMPACT_ATOMS: atom_id res chain seq x y z
N MET A 1 3.98 1.31 -20.86
CA MET A 1 3.03 0.41 -20.17
C MET A 1 1.91 1.29 -19.65
N VAL A 2 0.66 0.88 -19.82
CA VAL A 2 -0.49 1.64 -19.31
C VAL A 2 -0.91 0.95 -18.02
N SER A 3 -0.94 1.67 -16.90
CA SER A 3 -1.66 1.20 -15.72
C SER A 3 -3.10 1.59 -15.95
N ASP A 4 -3.91 0.61 -16.28
CA ASP A 4 -5.35 0.78 -16.26
C ASP A 4 -5.92 -0.10 -15.17
N PHE A 5 -6.86 0.45 -14.42
CA PHE A 5 -7.66 -0.34 -13.51
C PHE A 5 -8.61 -1.12 -14.40
N LEU A 6 -8.53 -2.45 -14.32
CA LEU A 6 -9.26 -3.42 -15.13
C LEU A 6 -10.77 -3.10 -15.21
N VAL A 7 -11.15 -2.19 -16.10
CA VAL A 7 -12.53 -1.93 -16.47
C VAL A 7 -12.59 -2.15 -17.96
N GLN A 8 -12.99 -3.35 -18.36
CA GLN A 8 -13.42 -3.58 -19.73
C GLN A 8 -14.59 -2.61 -20.00
N HIS A 9 -14.33 -1.55 -20.76
CA HIS A 9 -15.27 -0.45 -20.95
C HIS A 9 -15.81 -0.44 -22.40
N PRO A 10 -17.11 -0.15 -22.64
CA PRO A 10 -17.68 -0.07 -24.00
C PRO A 10 -16.97 0.92 -24.94
N SER A 11 -16.31 1.94 -24.38
CA SER A 11 -15.56 2.98 -25.12
C SER A 11 -14.23 2.51 -25.70
N GLY A 12 -13.75 1.30 -25.38
CA GLY A 12 -12.50 0.75 -25.90
C GLY A 12 -11.60 0.17 -24.82
N PRO A 13 -10.28 0.04 -25.08
CA PRO A 13 -9.36 -0.61 -24.15
C PRO A 13 -9.17 0.14 -22.83
N PHE A 14 -9.61 1.40 -22.75
CA PHE A 14 -9.50 2.28 -21.58
C PHE A 14 -10.79 3.11 -21.43
N PHE A 15 -11.12 3.51 -20.19
CA PHE A 15 -12.20 4.47 -19.94
C PHE A 15 -11.86 5.82 -20.59
N GLN A 16 -12.78 6.36 -21.40
CA GLN A 16 -12.61 7.66 -22.02
C GLN A 16 -13.94 8.37 -22.18
N LEU A 17 -13.96 9.67 -21.87
CA LEU A 17 -15.06 10.56 -22.20
C LEU A 17 -14.94 11.05 -23.65
N ASP A 18 -16.07 11.22 -24.32
CA ASP A 18 -16.12 12.00 -25.56
C ASP A 18 -15.93 13.50 -25.28
N GLU A 19 -15.82 14.31 -26.34
CA GLU A 19 -15.59 15.74 -26.19
C GLU A 19 -16.72 16.47 -25.45
N GLN A 20 -17.98 16.08 -25.67
CA GLN A 20 -19.12 16.72 -25.02
C GLN A 20 -19.20 16.33 -23.53
N GLU A 21 -18.97 15.05 -23.22
CA GLU A 21 -18.85 14.53 -21.87
C GLU A 21 -17.71 15.23 -21.12
N TRP A 22 -16.53 15.36 -21.76
CA TRP A 22 -15.38 16.06 -21.21
C TRP A 22 -15.67 17.54 -20.91
N MET A 23 -16.33 18.23 -21.85
CA MET A 23 -16.71 19.64 -21.66
C MET A 23 -17.67 19.83 -20.48
N LYS A 24 -18.54 18.86 -20.20
CA LYS A 24 -19.38 18.87 -18.99
C LYS A 24 -18.54 18.59 -17.75
N ALA A 25 -17.60 17.66 -17.82
CA ALA A 25 -16.71 17.30 -16.72
C ALA A 25 -15.87 18.49 -16.25
N ILE A 26 -15.18 19.18 -17.15
CA ILE A 26 -14.32 20.32 -16.79
C ILE A 26 -15.10 21.56 -16.34
N ARG A 27 -16.38 21.68 -16.73
CA ARG A 27 -17.26 22.74 -16.19
C ARG A 27 -17.59 22.51 -14.72
N LYS A 28 -17.74 21.25 -14.30
CA LYS A 28 -18.03 20.90 -12.89
C LYS A 28 -16.74 20.79 -12.06
N TYR A 29 -15.68 20.25 -12.65
CA TYR A 29 -14.38 20.00 -12.04
C TYR A 29 -13.26 20.70 -12.82
N PRO A 30 -13.12 22.03 -12.68
CA PRO A 30 -12.08 22.78 -13.39
C PRO A 30 -10.66 22.33 -13.03
N GLU A 31 -10.47 21.71 -11.87
CA GLU A 31 -9.18 21.14 -11.45
C GLU A 31 -8.68 20.02 -12.36
N LEU A 32 -9.55 19.42 -13.19
CA LEU A 32 -9.14 18.42 -14.19
C LEU A 32 -8.19 18.97 -15.27
N LEU A 33 -8.11 20.30 -15.39
CA LEU A 33 -7.22 21.04 -16.28
C LEU A 33 -5.89 21.43 -15.63
N ILE A 34 -5.74 21.26 -14.31
CA ILE A 34 -4.50 21.58 -13.60
C ILE A 34 -3.44 20.55 -14.03
N ASP A 35 -2.27 21.05 -14.41
CA ASP A 35 -1.10 20.21 -14.65
C ASP A 35 -0.50 19.79 -13.30
N ASP A 36 -0.69 18.52 -12.95
CA ASP A 36 -0.13 17.87 -11.77
C ASP A 36 1.17 17.09 -12.08
N GLY A 37 1.72 17.28 -13.28
CA GLY A 37 2.90 16.56 -13.77
C GLY A 37 2.60 15.12 -14.21
N ILE A 38 1.34 14.68 -14.17
CA ILE A 38 0.93 13.34 -14.55
C ILE A 38 0.44 13.31 -16.00
N ARG A 39 0.94 12.35 -16.78
CA ARG A 39 0.62 12.22 -18.21
C ARG A 39 -0.64 11.39 -18.43
N TYR A 40 -1.80 11.99 -18.17
CA TYR A 40 -3.09 11.38 -18.47
C TYR A 40 -3.30 11.19 -19.97
N VAL A 41 -3.93 10.07 -20.33
CA VAL A 41 -4.54 9.89 -21.64
C VAL A 41 -5.67 10.91 -21.80
N LYS A 42 -5.80 11.46 -23.01
CA LYS A 42 -6.78 12.51 -23.31
C LYS A 42 -8.20 12.08 -22.91
N TYR A 43 -8.87 12.91 -22.11
CA TYR A 43 -10.24 12.70 -21.62
C TYR A 43 -10.43 11.43 -20.78
N SER A 44 -9.36 10.98 -20.13
CA SER A 44 -9.34 9.73 -19.38
C SER A 44 -8.79 9.97 -17.97
N ALA A 45 -9.00 8.96 -17.13
CA ALA A 45 -8.32 8.79 -15.85
C ALA A 45 -7.02 7.99 -15.98
N THR A 46 -6.80 7.32 -17.11
CA THR A 46 -5.65 6.44 -17.36
C THR A 46 -4.36 7.22 -17.57
N VAL A 47 -3.24 6.77 -16.99
CA VAL A 47 -1.92 7.41 -17.11
C VAL A 47 -0.99 6.60 -18.00
N PHE A 48 -0.24 7.30 -18.86
CA PHE A 48 0.77 6.70 -19.71
C PHE A 48 2.11 6.62 -18.97
N ALA A 49 2.68 5.42 -18.80
CA ALA A 49 4.03 5.24 -18.26
C ALA A 49 5.05 4.83 -19.34
N HIS A 50 6.14 5.57 -19.41
CA HIS A 50 7.33 5.28 -20.21
C HIS A 50 8.22 4.30 -19.46
N LEU A 51 8.31 3.08 -20.01
CA LEU A 51 9.15 2.03 -19.45
C LEU A 51 10.63 2.48 -19.44
N GLY A 52 11.26 2.40 -18.26
CA GLY A 52 12.67 2.77 -18.07
C GLY A 52 12.93 4.26 -17.81
N VAL A 53 11.89 5.10 -17.81
CA VAL A 53 11.99 6.53 -17.48
C VAL A 53 11.14 6.85 -16.25
N ASP A 54 9.91 6.34 -16.21
CA ASP A 54 9.00 6.58 -15.09
C ASP A 54 9.26 5.54 -14.00
N SER A 55 9.44 6.00 -12.75
CA SER A 55 9.53 5.13 -11.58
C SER A 55 8.28 4.26 -11.49
N TYR A 56 8.46 2.97 -11.23
CA TYR A 56 7.39 1.99 -11.05
C TYR A 56 6.23 2.57 -10.21
N PHE A 57 4.99 2.36 -10.66
CA PHE A 57 3.77 3.05 -10.20
C PHE A 57 3.73 3.28 -8.68
N ASP A 58 3.93 4.53 -8.26
CA ASP A 58 3.69 4.94 -6.87
C ASP A 58 2.19 4.88 -6.58
N ASN A 59 1.84 4.43 -5.37
CA ASN A 59 0.48 4.39 -4.86
C ASN A 59 -0.21 5.76 -4.99
N SER A 60 0.54 6.85 -4.85
CA SER A 60 0.02 8.21 -5.04
C SER A 60 -0.56 8.43 -6.45
N VAL A 61 0.13 7.95 -7.49
CA VAL A 61 -0.33 8.07 -8.88
C VAL A 61 -1.55 7.19 -9.12
N ILE A 62 -1.60 6.01 -8.50
CA ILE A 62 -2.76 5.11 -8.54
C ILE A 62 -4.00 5.78 -7.91
N LEU A 63 -3.84 6.41 -6.74
CA LEU A 63 -4.93 7.11 -6.06
C LEU A 63 -5.48 8.28 -6.88
N LEU A 64 -4.59 9.10 -7.46
CA LEU A 64 -5.00 10.22 -8.29
C LEU A 64 -5.79 9.76 -9.53
N GLN A 65 -5.43 8.63 -10.12
CA GLN A 65 -6.21 8.03 -11.21
C GLN A 65 -7.60 7.60 -10.75
N PHE A 66 -7.76 7.00 -9.57
CA PHE A 66 -9.08 6.65 -9.03
C PHE A 66 -9.95 7.88 -8.73
N GLU A 67 -9.39 8.89 -8.07
CA GLU A 67 -10.09 10.14 -7.80
C GLU A 67 -10.57 10.79 -9.09
N ARG A 68 -9.70 10.81 -10.11
CA ARG A 68 -10.05 11.30 -11.44
C ARG A 68 -11.15 10.47 -12.08
N LEU A 69 -11.06 9.13 -12.05
CA LEU A 69 -12.08 8.24 -12.60
C LEU A 69 -13.45 8.49 -11.96
N PHE A 70 -13.51 8.65 -10.64
CA PHE A 70 -14.76 8.92 -9.94
C PHE A 70 -15.41 10.27 -10.28
N LYS A 71 -14.60 11.26 -10.70
CA LYS A 71 -15.10 12.52 -11.24
C LYS A 71 -15.61 12.36 -12.66
N LEU A 72 -14.94 11.55 -13.48
CA LEU A 72 -15.30 11.41 -14.90
C LEU A 72 -16.49 10.47 -15.13
N ILE A 73 -16.63 9.41 -14.32
CA ILE A 73 -17.62 8.34 -14.52
C ILE A 73 -19.07 8.83 -14.56
N GLU A 74 -19.40 9.89 -13.80
CA GLU A 74 -20.75 10.46 -13.77
C GLU A 74 -21.15 11.16 -15.07
N PHE A 75 -20.19 11.46 -15.96
CA PHE A 75 -20.46 12.10 -17.24
C PHE A 75 -20.62 11.11 -18.38
N LYS A 76 -20.23 9.85 -18.18
CA LYS A 76 -20.27 8.82 -19.21
C LYS A 76 -21.72 8.43 -19.50
N GLN A 77 -22.19 8.69 -20.71
CA GLN A 77 -23.58 8.49 -21.11
C GLN A 77 -24.03 7.04 -20.92
N GLU A 78 -23.17 6.10 -21.25
CA GLU A 78 -23.40 4.65 -21.14
C GLU A 78 -23.63 4.19 -19.69
N TYR A 79 -23.25 5.01 -18.70
CA TYR A 79 -23.41 4.73 -17.28
C TYR A 79 -24.52 5.54 -16.60
N GLN A 80 -25.19 6.46 -17.31
CA GLN A 80 -26.22 7.32 -16.71
C GLN A 80 -27.44 6.54 -16.19
N THR A 81 -27.73 5.37 -16.76
CA THR A 81 -28.84 4.52 -16.34
C THR A 81 -28.42 3.47 -15.30
N GLN A 82 -27.13 3.39 -14.98
CA GLN A 82 -26.58 2.38 -14.08
C GLN A 82 -26.47 2.93 -12.66
N SER A 83 -26.80 2.11 -11.66
CA SER A 83 -26.46 2.42 -10.28
C SER A 83 -24.98 2.13 -10.07
N ILE A 84 -24.18 3.18 -9.93
CA ILE A 84 -22.75 3.05 -9.64
C ILE A 84 -22.58 2.97 -8.12
N GLU A 85 -22.24 1.80 -7.61
CA GLU A 85 -21.83 1.64 -6.22
C GLU A 85 -20.31 1.85 -6.12
N LYS A 86 -19.89 2.82 -5.31
CA LYS A 86 -18.48 3.08 -5.04
C LYS A 86 -18.06 2.26 -3.82
N LEU A 87 -17.46 1.10 -4.06
CA LEU A 87 -16.90 0.27 -3.00
C LEU A 87 -15.44 0.67 -2.81
N VAL A 88 -15.18 1.36 -1.71
CA VAL A 88 -13.82 1.66 -1.27
C VAL A 88 -13.43 0.60 -0.25
N ASP A 89 -12.53 -0.29 -0.64
CA ASP A 89 -11.95 -1.27 0.28
C ASP A 89 -10.57 -0.75 0.72
N ASN A 90 -10.31 -0.78 2.02
CA ASN A 90 -8.96 -0.59 2.54
C ASN A 90 -8.21 -1.91 2.39
N ALA A 91 -8.08 -2.38 1.15
CA ALA A 91 -7.36 -3.60 0.88
C ALA A 91 -5.86 -3.33 1.09
N THR A 92 -5.35 -3.50 2.30
CA THR A 92 -3.91 -3.48 2.53
C THR A 92 -3.25 -4.54 1.65
N THR A 93 -2.65 -4.16 0.51
CA THR A 93 -1.87 -5.12 -0.26
C THR A 93 -0.72 -5.61 0.61
N HIS A 94 -0.67 -6.92 0.76
CA HIS A 94 0.25 -7.71 1.56
C HIS A 94 1.71 -7.64 1.08
N THR A 95 2.31 -6.46 0.96
CA THR A 95 3.78 -6.33 0.92
C THR A 95 4.37 -6.10 2.30
N ALA A 96 3.55 -5.70 3.29
CA ALA A 96 3.91 -5.90 4.69
C ALA A 96 3.66 -7.38 5.03
N LYS A 97 4.72 -8.21 5.03
CA LYS A 97 4.65 -9.54 5.64
C LYS A 97 4.08 -9.39 7.04
N SER A 98 2.86 -9.86 7.29
CA SER A 98 2.28 -9.91 8.62
C SER A 98 2.92 -11.08 9.37
N TYR A 99 4.11 -10.88 9.91
CA TYR A 99 4.67 -11.83 10.87
C TYR A 99 4.00 -11.61 12.21
N SER A 100 3.60 -12.70 12.87
CA SER A 100 3.12 -12.59 14.24
C SER A 100 4.32 -12.61 15.18
N ILE A 101 4.34 -11.74 16.19
CA ILE A 101 5.33 -11.87 17.27
C ILE A 101 5.25 -13.24 17.97
N SER A 102 4.10 -13.91 17.87
CA SER A 102 3.89 -15.27 18.36
C SER A 102 4.78 -16.30 17.67
N ASP A 103 5.22 -16.03 16.44
CA ASP A 103 6.05 -16.95 15.65
C ASP A 103 7.53 -16.88 16.03
N PHE A 104 7.94 -15.87 16.80
CA PHE A 104 9.32 -15.70 17.23
C PHE A 104 9.64 -16.52 18.49
N GLY A 105 10.82 -17.12 18.49
CA GLY A 105 11.40 -17.78 19.66
C GLY A 105 12.18 -16.81 20.56
N LYS A 106 12.44 -17.26 21.80
CA LYS A 106 13.04 -16.41 22.84
C LYS A 106 14.53 -16.16 22.64
N ASN A 107 15.27 -17.19 22.24
CA ASN A 107 16.74 -17.25 22.29
C ASN A 107 17.35 -17.24 20.89
N ILE A 108 18.67 -17.05 20.82
CA ILE A 108 19.43 -17.13 19.56
C ILE A 108 19.23 -18.50 18.90
N GLY A 109 19.11 -18.51 17.57
CA GLY A 109 18.94 -19.72 16.77
C GLY A 109 17.58 -20.39 16.90
N THR A 110 16.59 -19.72 17.51
CA THR A 110 15.21 -20.21 17.61
C THR A 110 14.34 -19.69 16.47
N ASN A 111 13.05 -20.04 16.45
CA ASN A 111 12.16 -19.73 15.33
C ASN A 111 12.13 -18.23 15.01
N CYS A 112 12.23 -17.88 13.73
CA CYS A 112 12.11 -16.52 13.24
C CYS A 112 11.49 -16.56 11.83
N PRO A 113 10.30 -15.97 11.62
CA PRO A 113 9.58 -16.09 10.36
C PRO A 113 10.10 -15.18 9.25
N VAL A 114 10.98 -14.22 9.57
CA VAL A 114 11.41 -13.17 8.64
C VAL A 114 12.90 -12.87 8.76
N SER A 115 13.52 -12.44 7.65
CA SER A 115 14.94 -12.04 7.61
C SER A 115 15.20 -10.68 8.23
N SER A 116 14.26 -9.75 8.08
CA SER A 116 14.31 -8.40 8.64
C SER A 116 12.90 -7.86 8.89
N ILE A 117 12.83 -6.82 9.71
CA ILE A 117 11.63 -6.10 10.10
C ILE A 117 11.83 -4.63 9.72
N GLU A 118 10.95 -4.08 8.89
CA GLU A 118 10.92 -2.65 8.58
C GLU A 118 9.80 -1.96 9.36
N TYR A 119 10.10 -0.83 9.99
CA TYR A 119 9.13 -0.05 10.77
C TYR A 119 9.43 1.45 10.72
N LEU A 120 8.45 2.28 11.08
CA LEU A 120 8.64 3.72 11.22
C LEU A 120 9.06 4.04 12.65
N ASN A 121 10.13 4.83 12.80
CA ASN A 121 10.55 5.32 14.11
C ASN A 121 9.68 6.50 14.58
N ASP A 122 10.08 7.18 15.65
CA ASP A 122 9.36 8.35 16.18
C ASP A 122 9.44 9.58 15.28
N ASN A 123 10.35 9.61 14.32
CA ASN A 123 10.55 10.69 13.34
C ASN A 123 9.87 10.39 11.98
N ASN A 124 9.07 9.33 11.88
CA ASN A 124 8.50 8.81 10.62
C ASN A 124 9.56 8.40 9.57
N GLU A 125 10.77 8.07 9.99
CA GLU A 125 11.81 7.50 9.13
C GLU A 125 11.70 5.98 9.13
N ILE A 126 12.04 5.35 7.99
CA ILE A 126 12.05 3.88 7.87
C ILE A 126 13.33 3.35 8.51
N GLU A 127 13.17 2.51 9.52
CA GLU A 127 14.23 1.72 10.14
C GLU A 127 14.08 0.24 9.77
N THR A 128 15.22 -0.43 9.61
CA THR A 128 15.29 -1.87 9.34
C THR A 128 16.01 -2.57 10.46
N LEU A 129 15.38 -3.57 11.05
CA LEU A 129 15.93 -4.46 12.05
C LEU A 129 16.23 -5.82 11.41
N ASP A 130 17.51 -6.18 11.30
CA ASP A 130 17.92 -7.51 10.86
C ASP A 130 17.55 -8.57 11.89
N CYS A 131 16.87 -9.63 11.48
CA CYS A 131 16.50 -10.74 12.36
C CYS A 131 17.56 -11.84 12.42
N TYR A 132 18.69 -11.69 11.72
CA TYR A 132 19.79 -12.65 11.69
C TYR A 132 21.10 -11.95 12.01
N PHE A 133 22.02 -12.66 12.67
CA PHE A 133 23.35 -12.12 12.94
C PHE A 133 24.17 -12.06 11.65
N GLN A 134 24.73 -10.88 11.37
CA GLN A 134 25.63 -10.65 10.24
C GLN A 134 27.11 -10.85 10.62
N SER A 135 27.40 -11.06 11.90
CA SER A 135 28.78 -11.16 12.42
C SER A 135 28.96 -12.33 13.38
N ALA A 136 30.22 -12.75 13.55
CA ALA A 136 30.61 -13.74 14.54
C ALA A 136 30.26 -13.27 15.98
N PRO A 137 30.01 -14.20 16.93
CA PRO A 137 30.10 -15.66 16.80
C PRO A 137 28.83 -16.35 16.25
N HIS A 138 27.74 -15.62 16.02
CA HIS A 138 26.43 -16.20 15.72
C HIS A 138 25.99 -16.06 14.25
N ILE A 139 26.93 -15.79 13.33
CA ILE A 139 26.63 -15.51 11.92
C ILE A 139 25.62 -16.50 11.31
N GLY A 140 24.59 -15.98 10.65
CA GLY A 140 23.54 -16.78 10.01
C GLY A 140 22.52 -17.42 10.97
N GLN A 141 22.70 -17.28 12.29
CA GLN A 141 21.68 -17.67 13.27
C GLN A 141 20.64 -16.56 13.43
N SER A 142 19.40 -16.94 13.70
CA SER A 142 18.32 -16.00 14.00
C SER A 142 18.55 -15.32 15.36
N LYS A 143 18.19 -14.04 15.43
CA LYS A 143 18.08 -13.29 16.67
C LYS A 143 16.77 -13.70 17.35
N GLY A 144 16.86 -14.21 18.57
CA GLY A 144 15.68 -14.40 19.40
C GLY A 144 15.13 -13.07 19.91
N LEU A 145 13.91 -13.08 20.44
CA LEU A 145 13.26 -11.88 20.97
C LEU A 145 14.06 -11.16 22.06
N LEU A 146 14.91 -11.87 22.83
CA LEU A 146 15.77 -11.22 23.83
C LEU A 146 16.84 -10.33 23.20
N VAL A 147 17.39 -10.75 22.06
CA VAL A 147 18.41 -9.98 21.33
C VAL A 147 17.74 -8.79 20.66
N ILE A 148 16.62 -9.04 20.00
CA ILE A 148 15.80 -7.99 19.37
C ILE A 148 15.38 -6.93 20.39
N ALA A 149 14.88 -7.34 21.57
CA ALA A 149 14.51 -6.39 22.63
C ALA A 149 15.68 -5.48 23.02
N ARG A 150 16.89 -6.03 23.14
CA ARG A 150 18.09 -5.24 23.46
C ARG A 150 18.45 -4.26 22.35
N GLU A 151 18.37 -4.68 21.08
CA GLU A 151 18.63 -3.81 19.93
C GLU A 151 17.62 -2.66 19.83
N LEU A 152 16.37 -2.91 20.24
CA LEU A 152 15.31 -1.90 20.36
C LEU A 152 15.39 -1.08 21.67
N GLY A 153 16.44 -1.23 22.47
CA GLY A 153 16.62 -0.49 23.72
C GLY A 153 15.69 -0.91 24.88
N ILE A 154 14.97 -2.03 24.74
CA ILE A 154 14.04 -2.55 25.74
C ILE A 154 14.80 -3.44 26.73
N GLN A 155 14.81 -3.03 28.01
CA GLN A 155 15.41 -3.83 29.07
C GLN A 155 14.45 -4.94 29.52
N ALA A 156 14.77 -6.18 29.16
CA ALA A 156 14.05 -7.35 29.62
C ALA A 156 14.71 -7.96 30.88
N PRO A 157 13.95 -8.24 31.97
CA PRO A 157 14.48 -8.88 33.17
C PRO A 157 15.12 -10.25 32.89
N SER A 158 16.16 -10.59 33.67
CA SER A 158 16.75 -11.92 33.65
C SER A 158 15.70 -12.97 34.03
N GLY A 159 15.42 -13.90 33.12
CA GLY A 159 14.44 -14.97 33.35
C GLY A 159 13.01 -14.69 32.85
N ILE A 160 12.75 -13.54 32.22
CA ILE A 160 11.43 -13.18 31.66
C ILE A 160 10.78 -14.35 30.88
N LYS A 161 9.49 -14.60 31.05
CA LYS A 161 8.81 -15.64 30.26
C LYS A 161 8.64 -15.19 28.81
N LEU A 162 8.59 -16.15 27.87
CA LEU A 162 8.38 -15.82 26.45
C LEU A 162 7.07 -15.05 26.23
N SER A 163 6.01 -15.40 26.96
CA SER A 163 4.71 -14.70 26.91
C SER A 163 4.81 -13.24 27.35
N GLU A 164 5.55 -12.96 28.44
CA GLU A 164 5.78 -11.61 28.96
C GLU A 164 6.62 -10.80 27.97
N LEU A 165 7.68 -11.40 27.42
CA LEU A 165 8.52 -10.75 26.41
C LEU A 165 7.74 -10.40 25.15
N LYS A 166 6.88 -11.30 24.67
CA LYS A 166 5.96 -11.04 23.55
C LYS A 166 5.00 -9.90 23.86
N ALA A 167 4.45 -9.84 25.08
CA ALA A 167 3.53 -8.78 25.47
C ALA A 167 4.21 -7.39 25.57
N ILE A 168 5.49 -7.34 25.97
CA ILE A 168 6.27 -6.09 25.97
C ILE A 168 6.52 -5.64 24.53
N LEU A 169 7.03 -6.54 23.70
CA LEU A 169 7.44 -6.23 22.33
C LEU A 169 6.26 -5.99 21.38
N SER A 170 5.08 -6.57 21.63
CA SER A 170 3.88 -6.33 20.81
C SER A 170 3.44 -4.87 20.80
N ASN A 171 3.85 -4.08 21.78
CA ASN A 171 3.58 -2.65 21.85
C ASN A 171 4.64 -1.80 21.13
N HIS A 172 5.74 -2.40 20.68
CA HIS A 172 6.79 -1.67 19.96
C HIS A 172 6.43 -1.51 18.48
N LYS A 173 6.77 -0.37 17.87
CA LYS A 173 6.46 -0.07 16.46
C LYS A 173 6.97 -1.12 15.48
N ALA A 174 8.11 -1.74 15.78
CA ALA A 174 8.66 -2.87 15.02
C ALA A 174 7.74 -4.10 14.94
N PHE A 175 6.80 -4.27 15.87
CA PHE A 175 5.85 -5.39 15.90
C PHE A 175 4.40 -4.93 15.81
N GLN A 176 4.17 -3.63 15.62
CA GLN A 176 2.86 -3.10 15.29
C GLN A 176 2.69 -3.10 13.77
N ASN A 177 1.51 -3.50 13.31
CA ASN A 177 1.20 -3.41 11.89
C ASN A 177 1.37 -1.97 11.42
N VAL A 178 2.34 -1.73 10.54
CA VAL A 178 2.51 -0.46 9.86
C VAL A 178 1.44 -0.39 8.77
N SER A 179 0.18 -0.16 9.16
CA SER A 179 -0.87 0.13 8.19
C SER A 179 -0.60 1.51 7.61
N LYS A 180 0.22 1.59 6.56
CA LYS A 180 0.08 2.70 5.63
C LYS A 180 -1.24 2.47 4.92
N ASN A 181 -2.14 3.45 5.04
CA ASN A 181 -3.42 3.47 4.35
C ASN A 181 -3.17 3.15 2.88
N ILE A 182 -3.78 2.07 2.38
CA ILE A 182 -3.88 1.86 0.95
C ILE A 182 -5.37 1.75 0.64
N VAL A 183 -5.87 2.81 0.02
CA VAL A 183 -7.24 2.88 -0.44
C VAL A 183 -7.28 2.22 -1.81
N TYR A 184 -7.90 1.04 -1.90
CA TYR A 184 -8.25 0.44 -3.18
C TYR A 184 -9.72 0.73 -3.46
N SER A 185 -10.00 1.16 -4.68
CA SER A 185 -11.37 1.42 -5.11
C SER A 185 -11.78 0.33 -6.09
N LEU A 186 -12.78 -0.46 -5.71
CA LEU A 186 -13.44 -1.43 -6.59
C LEU A 186 -14.70 -0.75 -7.12
N ILE A 187 -14.80 -0.62 -8.45
CA ILE A 187 -16.03 -0.12 -9.09
C ILE A 187 -16.77 -1.33 -9.62
N CYS A 188 -17.91 -1.66 -9.01
CA CYS A 188 -18.82 -2.68 -9.50
C CYS A 188 -19.94 -2.01 -10.30
N PHE A 189 -20.15 -2.46 -11.53
CA PHE A 189 -21.31 -2.07 -12.34
C PHE A 189 -22.37 -3.17 -12.25
N TYR A 190 -23.58 -2.83 -11.81
CA TYR A 190 -24.73 -3.72 -11.84
C TYR A 190 -25.69 -3.28 -12.95
N ASN A 191 -26.08 -4.24 -13.80
CA ASN A 191 -27.31 -4.12 -14.58
C ASN A 191 -28.42 -4.85 -13.80
N PRO A 192 -29.55 -4.18 -13.48
CA PRO A 192 -30.71 -4.85 -12.92
C PRO A 192 -31.36 -5.83 -13.90
#